data_AF-A0A559N5K0-F1
#
_entry.id   AF-A0A559N5K0-F1
#
_cell.length_a   1.000
_cell.length_b   1.000
_cell.length_c   1.000
_cell.angle_alpha   90.00
_cell.angle_beta   90.00
_cell.angle_gamma   90.00
#
_symmetry.space_group_name_H-M   'P 1'
#
loop_
_entity.id
_entity.type
_entity.pdbx_description
1 polymer ?
#
loop_
_entity_poly.entity_id
_entity_poly.type
_entity_poly.pdbx_seq_one_letter_code
_entity_poly.pdbx_strand_id
1 'polypeptide(L)'
;MKNIITVLVLSIYTTLVSCDSVATPRYDFAEVKSSSQTKALIAKMILENKEENIDSTSSFIDLTLKGMHYADVPIKSALITNSYTLLTTDTVNFSGKKILEVLEAEKGLTNQTNSYSDDVEFEWKDEIETKKLEVNFVNGKHLAAFGNKDYGKLTITYNPVYTIPLAKIHSKVKVFNTAPKYVLNIKSYNSVFDISINDVSIATDTDSDTFNLNNYITGPNSSIKLTAKTEDKTIKKEPNTYYEDPSFSIQIIDNSTNEVVKSIEKTSIRNNIPVNLKIDFNSTLPYYPEAWTNGTDLRNSKDLKEKVIALYTKLGNAILANDEQAINDLFYQKDFEIQQLDFDTNFETARTKWEAYLTMLLNTYKYTLAKDFDIEFNAGGKLIYTYAKDKSDMIILTGKNYDDAFNHFLYQPKGTNELKIIR
;
A
#
# COMPACT_ATOMS: atom_id res chain seq x y z
N MET A 1 -51.91 -74.48 -50.19
CA MET A 1 -51.31 -73.13 -50.18
C MET A 1 -51.59 -72.56 -48.79
N LYS A 2 -50.72 -72.72 -47.78
CA LYS A 2 -49.45 -72.00 -47.51
C LYS A 2 -49.63 -70.48 -47.50
N ASN A 3 -49.83 -69.85 -46.35
CA ASN A 3 -48.77 -69.40 -45.43
C ASN A 3 -49.26 -68.26 -44.52
N ILE A 4 -48.88 -68.41 -43.27
CA ILE A 4 -48.97 -67.49 -42.13
C ILE A 4 -48.13 -66.23 -42.40
N ILE A 5 -48.65 -65.05 -42.02
CA ILE A 5 -47.83 -63.86 -41.76
C ILE A 5 -48.15 -63.37 -40.34
N THR A 6 -47.12 -63.47 -39.51
CA THR A 6 -46.99 -62.88 -38.17
C THR A 6 -46.14 -61.62 -38.31
N VAL A 7 -46.62 -60.43 -37.90
CA VAL A 7 -45.77 -59.28 -37.52
C VAL A 7 -46.56 -58.45 -36.50
N LEU A 8 -46.29 -58.60 -35.19
CA LEU A 8 -45.27 -57.92 -34.36
C LEU A 8 -45.69 -56.51 -33.92
N VAL A 9 -46.17 -56.43 -32.67
CA VAL A 9 -46.38 -55.20 -31.89
C VAL A 9 -45.00 -54.64 -31.51
N LEU A 10 -44.67 -53.45 -32.00
CA LEU A 10 -43.47 -52.72 -31.57
C LEU A 10 -43.86 -51.76 -30.43
N SER A 11 -43.51 -52.14 -29.20
CA SER A 11 -43.49 -51.25 -28.04
C SER A 11 -42.35 -50.26 -28.20
N ILE A 12 -42.67 -48.99 -28.46
CA ILE A 12 -41.72 -47.89 -28.39
C ILE A 12 -41.42 -47.66 -26.91
N TYR A 13 -40.29 -48.18 -26.45
CA TYR A 13 -39.62 -47.69 -25.25
C TYR A 13 -39.18 -46.26 -25.52
N THR A 14 -39.93 -45.28 -25.01
CA THR A 14 -39.41 -43.93 -24.80
C THR A 14 -38.40 -44.00 -23.66
N THR A 15 -37.13 -44.14 -23.99
CA THR A 15 -36.05 -43.72 -23.11
C THR A 15 -36.17 -42.21 -22.98
N LEU A 16 -36.83 -41.77 -21.90
CA LEU A 16 -36.69 -40.43 -21.35
C LEU A 16 -35.21 -40.25 -21.01
N VAL A 17 -34.44 -39.75 -21.99
CA VAL A 17 -33.20 -39.06 -21.71
C VAL A 17 -33.63 -37.83 -20.91
N SER A 18 -33.46 -37.89 -19.59
CA SER A 18 -33.56 -36.70 -18.76
C SER A 18 -32.48 -35.75 -19.27
N CYS A 19 -32.93 -34.75 -20.02
CA CYS A 19 -32.25 -33.47 -20.08
C CYS A 19 -32.20 -32.99 -18.64
N ASP A 20 -31.16 -33.38 -17.90
CA ASP A 20 -30.86 -32.81 -16.60
C ASP A 20 -30.62 -31.33 -16.84
N SER A 21 -31.66 -30.58 -16.53
CA SER A 21 -31.77 -29.14 -16.60
C SER A 21 -30.48 -28.49 -16.11
N VAL A 22 -30.00 -27.50 -16.86
CA VAL A 22 -29.16 -26.41 -16.35
C VAL A 22 -29.64 -26.12 -14.92
N ALA A 23 -28.81 -26.42 -13.92
CA ALA A 23 -29.20 -26.27 -12.53
C ALA A 23 -29.67 -24.82 -12.36
N THR A 24 -30.90 -24.63 -11.87
CA THR A 24 -31.45 -23.29 -11.70
C THR A 24 -30.49 -22.50 -10.80
N PRO A 25 -30.02 -21.31 -11.22
CA PRO A 25 -29.16 -20.47 -10.38
C PRO A 25 -29.84 -20.24 -9.02
N ARG A 26 -29.15 -20.56 -7.92
CA ARG A 26 -29.70 -20.51 -6.55
C ARG A 26 -28.80 -19.81 -5.55
N TYR A 27 -27.49 -19.90 -5.76
CA TYR A 27 -26.48 -19.38 -4.84
C TYR A 27 -25.46 -18.54 -5.61
N ASP A 28 -25.66 -17.21 -5.60
CA ASP A 28 -24.76 -16.28 -6.25
C ASP A 28 -23.62 -15.85 -5.33
N PHE A 29 -22.39 -16.20 -5.69
CA PHE A 29 -21.21 -15.77 -4.98
C PHE A 29 -20.79 -14.33 -5.32
N ALA A 30 -21.32 -13.72 -6.40
CA ALA A 30 -21.02 -12.33 -6.75
C ALA A 30 -21.62 -11.32 -5.77
N GLU A 31 -22.70 -11.70 -5.07
CA GLU A 31 -23.37 -10.89 -4.04
C GLU A 31 -22.64 -10.88 -2.69
N VAL A 32 -21.65 -11.77 -2.50
CA VAL A 32 -20.94 -11.92 -1.24
C VAL A 32 -19.73 -10.99 -1.20
N LYS A 33 -19.81 -9.93 -0.39
CA LYS A 33 -18.78 -8.89 -0.24
C LYS A 33 -18.15 -8.83 1.15
N SER A 34 -18.47 -9.78 2.04
CA SER A 34 -17.94 -9.78 3.41
C SER A 34 -18.02 -11.16 4.05
N SER A 35 -17.16 -11.42 5.04
CA SER A 35 -17.19 -12.65 5.85
C SER A 35 -18.57 -12.91 6.49
N SER A 36 -19.31 -11.87 6.88
CA SER A 36 -20.68 -12.02 7.42
C SER A 36 -21.67 -12.50 6.36
N GLN A 37 -21.60 -11.96 5.14
CA GLN A 37 -22.43 -12.42 4.03
C GLN A 37 -22.06 -13.83 3.59
N THR A 38 -20.77 -14.18 3.63
CA THR A 38 -20.29 -15.55 3.39
C THR A 38 -20.94 -16.53 4.37
N LYS A 39 -20.93 -16.20 5.68
CA LYS A 39 -21.59 -17.00 6.71
C LYS A 39 -23.10 -17.12 6.50
N ALA A 40 -23.76 -16.04 6.08
CA ALA A 40 -25.19 -16.07 5.77
C ALA A 40 -25.50 -16.97 4.56
N LEU A 41 -24.68 -16.90 3.50
CA LEU A 41 -24.81 -17.75 2.32
C LEU A 41 -24.58 -19.23 2.68
N ILE A 42 -23.56 -19.54 3.48
CA ILE A 42 -23.30 -20.88 4.02
C ILE A 42 -24.51 -21.38 4.80
N ALA A 43 -25.04 -20.57 5.73
CA ALA A 43 -26.18 -20.96 6.55
C ALA A 43 -27.42 -21.26 5.70
N LYS A 44 -27.65 -20.48 4.65
CA LYS A 44 -28.70 -20.73 3.65
C LYS A 44 -28.48 -22.07 2.93
N MET A 45 -27.27 -22.32 2.43
CA MET A 45 -26.91 -23.57 1.75
C MET A 45 -27.10 -24.79 2.66
N ILE A 46 -26.68 -24.72 3.92
CA ILE A 46 -26.88 -25.82 4.88
C ILE A 46 -28.37 -26.05 5.16
N LEU A 47 -29.14 -24.97 5.34
CA LEU A 47 -30.57 -25.06 5.64
C LEU A 47 -31.36 -25.68 4.47
N GLU A 48 -30.99 -25.34 3.24
CA GLU A 48 -31.65 -25.80 2.01
C GLU A 48 -31.19 -27.19 1.54
N ASN A 49 -30.03 -27.69 2.01
CA ASN A 49 -29.44 -28.98 1.62
C ASN A 49 -29.13 -29.88 2.84
N LYS A 50 -30.00 -29.89 3.85
CA LYS A 50 -29.81 -30.66 5.10
C LYS A 50 -29.52 -32.15 4.88
N GLU A 51 -29.94 -32.71 3.76
CA GLU A 51 -29.72 -34.12 3.40
C GLU A 51 -28.27 -34.39 2.94
N GLU A 52 -27.52 -33.37 2.56
CA GLU A 52 -26.15 -33.50 2.03
C GLU A 52 -25.05 -33.49 3.12
N ASN A 53 -25.44 -33.43 4.40
CA ASN A 53 -24.54 -33.58 5.56
C ASN A 53 -23.27 -32.70 5.52
N ILE A 54 -23.46 -31.41 5.23
CA ILE A 54 -22.39 -30.41 5.15
C ILE A 54 -21.77 -30.19 6.53
N ASP A 55 -20.47 -30.48 6.68
CA ASP A 55 -19.72 -30.14 7.89
C ASP A 55 -19.55 -28.63 7.99
N SER A 56 -20.14 -28.05 9.03
CA SER A 56 -20.11 -26.62 9.34
C SER A 56 -19.28 -26.29 10.58
N THR A 57 -18.64 -27.31 11.18
CA THR A 57 -17.81 -27.17 12.37
C THR A 57 -16.33 -26.96 12.05
N SER A 58 -15.93 -27.22 10.80
CA SER A 58 -14.59 -26.96 10.29
C SER A 58 -14.34 -25.48 10.03
N SER A 59 -13.08 -25.06 10.13
CA SER A 59 -12.63 -23.69 9.81
C SER A 59 -12.68 -23.36 8.31
N PHE A 60 -13.00 -24.37 7.48
CA PHE A 60 -13.21 -24.26 6.04
C PHE A 60 -14.31 -25.24 5.62
N ILE A 61 -15.12 -24.87 4.64
CA ILE A 61 -16.22 -25.69 4.12
C ILE A 61 -15.98 -25.89 2.63
N ASP A 62 -15.97 -27.14 2.19
CA ASP A 62 -15.85 -27.50 0.77
C ASP A 62 -17.23 -27.95 0.24
N LEU A 63 -17.71 -27.30 -0.81
CA LEU A 63 -19.08 -27.44 -1.31
C LEU A 63 -19.09 -27.84 -2.77
N THR A 64 -19.95 -28.80 -3.12
CA THR A 64 -20.29 -29.17 -4.49
C THR A 64 -21.81 -29.29 -4.61
N LEU A 65 -22.50 -28.15 -4.64
CA LEU A 65 -23.97 -28.07 -4.67
C LEU A 65 -24.48 -27.65 -6.06
N LYS A 66 -25.64 -28.19 -6.48
CA LYS A 66 -26.31 -27.75 -7.71
C LYS A 66 -26.82 -26.30 -7.56
N GLY A 67 -26.68 -25.51 -8.62
CA GLY A 67 -27.18 -24.13 -8.68
C GLY A 67 -26.23 -23.08 -8.10
N MET A 68 -25.00 -23.44 -7.76
CA MET A 68 -23.93 -22.48 -7.43
C MET A 68 -23.48 -21.72 -8.69
N HIS A 69 -23.34 -20.40 -8.58
CA HIS A 69 -22.87 -19.57 -9.68
C HIS A 69 -22.17 -18.29 -9.18
N TYR A 70 -21.45 -17.63 -10.09
CA TYR A 70 -20.90 -16.30 -9.91
C TYR A 70 -21.39 -15.41 -11.05
N ALA A 71 -22.33 -14.51 -10.78
CA ALA A 71 -22.95 -13.66 -11.81
C ALA A 71 -23.35 -14.46 -13.06
N ASP A 72 -24.26 -15.41 -12.87
CA ASP A 72 -24.74 -16.39 -13.87
C ASP A 72 -23.70 -17.38 -14.45
N VAL A 73 -22.43 -17.31 -14.05
CA VAL A 73 -21.41 -18.29 -14.46
C VAL A 73 -21.45 -19.51 -13.52
N PRO A 74 -21.73 -20.73 -13.99
CA PRO A 74 -21.81 -21.90 -13.13
C PRO A 74 -20.50 -22.20 -12.38
N ILE A 75 -20.62 -22.54 -11.09
CA ILE A 75 -19.50 -22.92 -10.22
C ILE A 75 -19.62 -24.41 -9.88
N LYS A 76 -18.54 -25.17 -10.07
CA LYS A 76 -18.45 -26.60 -9.74
C LYS A 76 -18.34 -26.83 -8.25
N SER A 77 -17.38 -26.13 -7.66
CA SER A 77 -17.02 -26.30 -6.27
C SER A 77 -16.59 -24.98 -5.66
N ALA A 78 -16.86 -24.84 -4.37
CA ALA A 78 -16.51 -23.68 -3.58
C ALA A 78 -15.81 -24.13 -2.29
N LEU A 79 -14.58 -23.68 -2.08
CA LEU A 79 -13.88 -23.78 -0.81
C LEU A 79 -14.05 -22.44 -0.08
N ILE A 80 -14.69 -22.46 1.07
CA ILE A 80 -15.05 -21.26 1.81
C ILE A 80 -14.37 -21.29 3.18
N THR A 81 -13.68 -20.20 3.53
CA THR A 81 -13.06 -20.01 4.83
C THR A 81 -13.56 -18.72 5.48
N ASN A 82 -13.07 -18.42 6.69
CA ASN A 82 -13.37 -17.15 7.33
C ASN A 82 -12.78 -15.92 6.60
N SER A 83 -11.69 -16.11 5.83
CA SER A 83 -10.91 -15.03 5.21
C SER A 83 -11.00 -14.97 3.69
N TYR A 84 -11.29 -16.09 3.02
CA TYR A 84 -11.41 -16.15 1.57
C TYR A 84 -12.42 -17.21 1.09
N THR A 85 -12.89 -17.02 -0.13
CA THR A 85 -13.70 -17.99 -0.91
C THR A 85 -12.98 -18.31 -2.21
N LEU A 86 -12.74 -19.59 -2.48
CA LEU A 86 -12.18 -20.08 -3.74
C LEU A 86 -13.28 -20.78 -4.53
N LEU A 87 -13.59 -20.26 -5.71
CA LEU A 87 -14.59 -20.79 -6.63
C LEU A 87 -13.88 -21.43 -7.81
N THR A 88 -14.23 -22.68 -8.12
CA THR A 88 -13.71 -23.39 -9.30
C THR A 88 -14.83 -23.62 -10.29
N THR A 89 -14.69 -23.11 -11.52
CA THR A 89 -15.62 -23.48 -12.61
C THR A 89 -15.38 -24.94 -12.98
N ASP A 90 -16.40 -25.65 -13.47
CA ASP A 90 -16.18 -27.04 -13.86
C ASP A 90 -15.34 -27.18 -15.12
N THR A 91 -14.89 -28.41 -15.34
CA THR A 91 -14.25 -28.88 -16.57
C THR A 91 -15.28 -29.39 -17.58
N VAL A 92 -16.54 -28.94 -17.51
CA VAL A 92 -17.61 -29.40 -18.42
C VAL A 92 -18.22 -28.19 -19.15
N ASN A 93 -18.46 -27.12 -18.40
CA ASN A 93 -18.88 -25.79 -18.84
C ASN A 93 -17.70 -24.80 -18.97
N PHE A 94 -16.53 -25.10 -18.40
CA PHE A 94 -15.23 -24.49 -18.69
C PHE A 94 -15.28 -22.96 -18.95
N SER A 95 -15.71 -22.19 -17.96
CA SER A 95 -16.16 -20.81 -18.14
C SER A 95 -15.20 -19.74 -17.60
N GLY A 96 -13.90 -20.03 -17.48
CA GLY A 96 -12.89 -19.08 -16.99
C GLY A 96 -12.88 -17.76 -17.76
N LYS A 97 -13.04 -17.81 -19.09
CA LYS A 97 -13.22 -16.63 -19.95
C LYS A 97 -14.44 -15.79 -19.58
N LYS A 98 -15.57 -16.41 -19.26
CA LYS A 98 -16.79 -15.69 -18.88
C LYS A 98 -16.64 -15.01 -17.52
N ILE A 99 -15.95 -15.66 -16.57
CA ILE A 99 -15.63 -15.01 -15.29
C ILE A 99 -14.74 -13.79 -15.52
N LEU A 100 -13.74 -13.89 -16.41
CA LEU A 100 -12.92 -12.73 -16.76
C LEU A 100 -13.78 -11.59 -17.33
N GLU A 101 -14.65 -11.88 -18.30
CA GLU A 101 -15.55 -10.88 -18.90
C GLU A 101 -16.46 -10.22 -17.85
N VAL A 102 -16.99 -10.99 -16.89
CA VAL A 102 -17.78 -10.46 -15.76
C VAL A 102 -16.93 -9.54 -14.88
N LEU A 103 -15.72 -9.96 -14.51
CA LEU A 103 -14.84 -9.18 -13.63
C LEU A 103 -14.35 -7.90 -14.30
N GLU A 104 -14.04 -7.93 -15.60
CA GLU A 104 -13.67 -6.76 -16.38
C GLU A 104 -14.84 -5.76 -16.47
N ALA A 105 -16.08 -6.24 -16.59
CA ALA A 105 -17.26 -5.40 -16.56
C ALA A 105 -17.53 -4.80 -15.17
N GLU A 106 -17.28 -5.56 -14.10
CA GLU A 106 -17.51 -5.13 -12.71
C GLU A 106 -16.42 -4.18 -12.18
N LYS A 107 -15.14 -4.47 -12.46
CA LYS A 107 -13.98 -3.83 -11.82
C LYS A 107 -13.09 -3.06 -12.81
N GLY A 108 -13.38 -3.13 -14.10
CA GLY A 108 -12.51 -2.61 -15.15
C GLY A 108 -11.41 -3.60 -15.55
N LEU A 109 -10.70 -3.25 -16.64
CA LEU A 109 -9.59 -4.04 -17.15
C LEU A 109 -8.42 -4.03 -16.16
N THR A 110 -7.78 -5.19 -15.99
CA THR A 110 -6.53 -5.33 -15.23
C THR A 110 -5.45 -5.96 -16.11
N ASN A 111 -4.20 -5.68 -15.80
CA ASN A 111 -3.08 -6.33 -16.46
C ASN A 111 -2.86 -7.74 -15.90
N GLN A 112 -2.27 -8.61 -16.71
CA GLN A 112 -1.87 -9.93 -16.24
C GLN A 112 -0.74 -9.83 -15.22
N THR A 113 -0.80 -10.68 -14.21
CA THR A 113 0.27 -10.83 -13.23
C THR A 113 1.24 -11.92 -13.64
N ASN A 114 2.50 -11.82 -13.20
CA ASN A 114 3.51 -12.84 -13.48
C ASN A 114 3.12 -14.16 -12.79
N SER A 115 2.93 -15.23 -13.56
CA SER A 115 2.75 -16.59 -13.04
C SER A 115 3.98 -17.46 -13.35
N TYR A 116 4.30 -18.35 -12.41
CA TYR A 116 5.28 -19.43 -12.64
C TYR A 116 4.68 -20.63 -13.37
N SER A 117 3.36 -20.66 -13.59
CA SER A 117 2.64 -21.71 -14.32
C SER A 117 2.30 -21.29 -15.76
N ASP A 118 1.80 -22.24 -16.57
CA ASP A 118 1.23 -21.96 -17.89
C ASP A 118 -0.13 -21.22 -17.81
N ASP A 119 -0.59 -20.86 -16.60
CA ASP A 119 -1.88 -20.20 -16.37
C ASP A 119 -1.76 -18.68 -16.48
N VAL A 120 -2.86 -18.04 -16.88
CA VAL A 120 -2.97 -16.57 -16.88
C VAL A 120 -3.66 -16.13 -15.62
N GLU A 121 -3.00 -15.23 -14.89
CA GLU A 121 -3.53 -14.66 -13.66
C GLU A 121 -3.92 -13.20 -13.85
N PHE A 122 -5.06 -12.85 -13.26
CA PHE A 122 -5.59 -11.50 -13.18
C PHE A 122 -5.91 -11.18 -11.73
N GLU A 123 -5.58 -9.97 -11.29
CA GLU A 123 -5.85 -9.51 -9.94
C GLU A 123 -6.56 -8.16 -9.95
N TRP A 124 -7.62 -8.06 -9.16
CA TRP A 124 -8.35 -6.82 -8.87
C TRP A 124 -8.37 -6.63 -7.36
N LYS A 125 -7.90 -5.47 -6.92
CA LYS A 125 -7.86 -5.11 -5.50
C LYS A 125 -8.75 -3.91 -5.23
N ASP A 126 -9.56 -4.01 -4.19
CA ASP A 126 -10.29 -2.88 -3.65
C ASP A 126 -10.34 -2.92 -2.11
N GLU A 127 -10.95 -1.88 -1.52
CA GLU A 127 -11.01 -1.72 -0.06
C GLU A 127 -11.62 -2.92 0.67
N ILE A 128 -12.55 -3.63 0.03
CA ILE A 128 -13.44 -4.62 0.65
C ILE A 128 -13.05 -6.03 0.27
N GLU A 129 -12.59 -6.24 -0.96
CA GLU A 129 -12.19 -7.55 -1.47
C GLU A 129 -11.00 -7.47 -2.44
N THR A 130 -10.21 -8.54 -2.44
CA THR A 130 -9.24 -8.82 -3.49
C THR A 130 -9.73 -10.04 -4.26
N LYS A 131 -9.86 -9.90 -5.59
CA LYS A 131 -10.22 -10.99 -6.48
C LYS A 131 -9.01 -11.37 -7.32
N LYS A 132 -8.64 -12.65 -7.27
CA LYS A 132 -7.62 -13.25 -8.11
C LYS A 132 -8.27 -14.31 -8.99
N LEU A 133 -8.21 -14.15 -10.31
CA LEU A 133 -8.67 -15.14 -11.27
C LEU A 133 -7.47 -15.82 -11.92
N GLU A 134 -7.35 -17.13 -11.74
CA GLU A 134 -6.40 -17.97 -12.48
C GLU A 134 -7.18 -18.69 -13.58
N VAL A 135 -6.89 -18.38 -14.84
CA VAL A 135 -7.48 -19.09 -15.98
C VAL A 135 -6.50 -20.12 -16.52
N ASN A 136 -6.95 -21.37 -16.45
CA ASN A 136 -6.17 -22.55 -16.81
C ASN A 136 -6.61 -23.03 -18.19
N PHE A 137 -5.68 -23.09 -19.12
CA PHE A 137 -5.98 -23.45 -20.51
C PHE A 137 -6.16 -24.96 -20.68
N VAL A 138 -7.14 -25.35 -21.50
CA VAL A 138 -7.38 -26.76 -21.81
C VAL A 138 -6.71 -27.20 -23.12
N ASN A 139 -6.53 -26.29 -24.09
CA ASN A 139 -6.03 -26.63 -25.44
C ASN A 139 -4.92 -25.71 -25.98
N GLY A 140 -4.27 -24.90 -25.16
CA GLY A 140 -3.19 -23.99 -25.60
C GLY A 140 -2.37 -23.44 -24.42
N LYS A 141 -1.25 -22.76 -24.71
CA LYS A 141 -0.36 -22.16 -23.67
C LYS A 141 -0.23 -20.64 -23.81
N HIS A 142 -1.12 -19.99 -24.56
CA HIS A 142 -0.99 -18.59 -24.91
C HIS A 142 -2.34 -17.90 -24.97
N LEU A 143 -2.35 -16.59 -24.68
CA LEU A 143 -3.57 -15.77 -24.62
C LEU A 143 -4.46 -15.85 -25.87
N ALA A 144 -3.85 -16.00 -27.05
CA ALA A 144 -4.62 -16.12 -28.30
C ALA A 144 -5.42 -17.43 -28.40
N ALA A 145 -5.13 -18.43 -27.55
CA ALA A 145 -5.88 -19.67 -27.43
C ALA A 145 -7.02 -19.60 -26.38
N PHE A 146 -7.26 -18.44 -25.77
CA PHE A 146 -8.26 -18.23 -24.73
C PHE A 146 -9.68 -18.48 -25.24
N GLY A 147 -10.30 -19.54 -24.72
CA GLY A 147 -11.56 -20.07 -25.21
C GLY A 147 -12.64 -20.19 -24.14
N ASN A 148 -13.83 -20.57 -24.60
CA ASN A 148 -14.96 -20.96 -23.74
C ASN A 148 -14.82 -22.39 -23.18
N LYS A 149 -13.63 -22.96 -23.29
CA LYS A 149 -13.25 -24.28 -22.81
C LYS A 149 -12.14 -24.24 -21.76
N ASP A 150 -11.76 -23.05 -21.29
CA ASP A 150 -10.76 -22.89 -20.24
C ASP A 150 -11.46 -22.75 -18.88
N TYR A 151 -10.93 -23.40 -17.84
CA TYR A 151 -11.55 -23.33 -16.52
C TYR A 151 -10.89 -22.23 -15.67
N GLY A 152 -11.68 -21.58 -14.82
CA GLY A 152 -11.24 -20.52 -13.93
C GLY A 152 -11.26 -20.93 -12.47
N LYS A 153 -10.24 -20.50 -11.73
CA LYS A 153 -10.23 -20.48 -10.27
C LYS A 153 -10.29 -19.03 -9.82
N LEU A 154 -11.41 -18.62 -9.22
CA LEU A 154 -11.60 -17.29 -8.66
C LEU A 154 -11.42 -17.35 -7.15
N THR A 155 -10.35 -16.75 -6.64
CA THR A 155 -10.13 -16.53 -5.21
C THR A 155 -10.63 -15.13 -4.84
N ILE A 156 -11.55 -15.04 -3.88
CA ILE A 156 -12.08 -13.80 -3.32
C ILE A 156 -11.61 -13.73 -1.87
N THR A 157 -10.70 -12.82 -1.57
CA THR A 157 -10.22 -12.55 -0.21
C THR A 157 -10.96 -11.34 0.34
N TYR A 158 -11.56 -11.46 1.52
CA TYR A 158 -12.31 -10.36 2.14
C TYR A 158 -11.41 -9.54 3.05
N ASN A 159 -11.25 -8.28 2.71
CA ASN A 159 -10.40 -7.34 3.41
C ASN A 159 -11.13 -6.79 4.66
N PRO A 160 -10.47 -6.67 5.83
CA PRO A 160 -11.04 -5.95 6.97
C PRO A 160 -11.51 -4.55 6.58
N VAL A 161 -12.72 -4.18 6.97
CA VAL A 161 -13.31 -2.86 6.70
C VAL A 161 -13.04 -1.94 7.87
N TYR A 162 -12.22 -0.92 7.66
CA TYR A 162 -11.95 0.10 8.66
C TYR A 162 -12.92 1.28 8.50
N THR A 163 -13.33 1.87 9.61
CA THR A 163 -14.16 3.10 9.62
C THR A 163 -13.36 4.35 9.95
N ILE A 164 -12.15 4.17 10.48
CA ILE A 164 -11.27 5.26 10.90
C ILE A 164 -10.76 6.06 9.68
N PRO A 165 -10.79 7.40 9.73
CA PRO A 165 -10.38 8.26 8.62
C PRO A 165 -8.97 7.98 8.07
N LEU A 166 -8.00 7.69 8.95
CA LEU A 166 -6.62 7.39 8.55
C LEU A 166 -6.54 6.21 7.57
N ALA A 167 -7.33 5.15 7.79
CA ALA A 167 -7.38 4.00 6.88
C ALA A 167 -8.00 4.32 5.51
N LYS A 168 -8.63 5.49 5.36
CA LYS A 168 -9.35 5.93 4.15
C LYS A 168 -8.81 7.23 3.55
N ILE A 169 -7.57 7.60 3.87
CA ILE A 169 -6.95 8.85 3.41
C ILE A 169 -7.03 8.99 1.89
N HIS A 170 -6.78 7.92 1.14
CA HIS A 170 -6.79 7.92 -0.33
C HIS A 170 -8.07 8.55 -0.93
N SER A 171 -9.23 8.36 -0.28
CA SER A 171 -10.52 8.94 -0.71
C SER A 171 -10.63 10.46 -0.52
N LYS A 172 -9.72 11.05 0.25
CA LYS A 172 -9.64 12.49 0.55
C LYS A 172 -8.53 13.19 -0.22
N VAL A 173 -7.59 12.45 -0.79
CA VAL A 173 -6.49 13.00 -1.60
C VAL A 173 -7.08 13.68 -2.83
N LYS A 174 -6.78 14.96 -3.00
CA LYS A 174 -7.22 15.74 -4.15
C LYS A 174 -6.39 15.35 -5.36
N VAL A 175 -7.07 15.09 -6.47
CA VAL A 175 -6.46 14.93 -7.79
C VAL A 175 -6.32 16.30 -8.44
N PHE A 176 -5.13 16.59 -8.95
CA PHE A 176 -4.81 17.84 -9.64
C PHE A 176 -4.47 17.56 -11.10
N ASN A 177 -4.70 18.55 -11.97
CA ASN A 177 -4.32 18.46 -13.39
C ASN A 177 -2.80 18.32 -13.57
N THR A 178 -2.03 18.90 -12.65
CA THR A 178 -0.57 18.82 -12.60
C THR A 178 -0.16 18.19 -11.27
N ALA A 179 0.66 17.14 -11.34
CA ALA A 179 1.11 16.37 -10.17
C ALA A 179 2.65 16.20 -10.16
N PRO A 180 3.41 17.32 -10.08
CA PRO A 180 4.87 17.28 -10.18
C PRO A 180 5.49 16.47 -9.03
N LYS A 181 6.40 15.55 -9.35
CA LYS A 181 7.07 14.67 -8.37
C LYS A 181 8.56 14.96 -8.37
N TYR A 182 8.99 15.95 -7.58
CA TYR A 182 10.39 16.36 -7.56
C TYR A 182 11.26 15.36 -6.80
N VAL A 183 12.29 14.87 -7.47
CA VAL A 183 13.25 13.90 -6.92
C VAL A 183 14.66 14.43 -7.11
N LEU A 184 15.48 14.35 -6.05
CA LEU A 184 16.93 14.53 -6.12
C LEU A 184 17.58 13.17 -6.33
N ASN A 185 18.27 13.01 -7.45
CA ASN A 185 19.12 11.87 -7.75
C ASN A 185 20.58 12.27 -7.58
N ILE A 186 21.35 11.45 -6.87
CA ILE A 186 22.78 11.61 -6.63
C ILE A 186 23.48 10.35 -7.14
N LYS A 187 24.45 10.52 -8.04
CA LYS A 187 25.39 9.44 -8.40
C LYS A 187 26.72 9.76 -7.77
N SER A 188 27.20 8.89 -6.89
CA SER A 188 28.42 9.15 -6.11
C SER A 188 29.46 8.04 -6.27
N TYR A 189 30.69 8.41 -5.95
CA TYR A 189 31.82 7.51 -5.76
C TYR A 189 32.53 7.92 -4.48
N ASN A 190 32.56 7.01 -3.48
CA ASN A 190 33.21 7.22 -2.17
C ASN A 190 32.84 8.56 -1.50
N SER A 191 31.57 8.93 -1.56
CA SER A 191 31.08 10.22 -1.07
C SER A 191 29.79 10.06 -0.29
N VAL A 192 29.71 10.77 0.84
CA VAL A 192 28.50 10.89 1.68
C VAL A 192 28.02 12.34 1.73
N PHE A 193 26.75 12.53 2.05
CA PHE A 193 26.07 13.82 1.90
C PHE A 193 25.29 14.22 3.15
N ASP A 194 25.37 15.50 3.50
CA ASP A 194 24.34 16.16 4.29
C ASP A 194 23.44 16.96 3.35
N ILE A 195 22.13 16.78 3.44
CA ILE A 195 21.17 17.35 2.49
C ILE A 195 20.06 18.05 3.27
N SER A 196 19.80 19.30 2.90
CA SER A 196 18.62 20.04 3.36
C SER A 196 17.96 20.77 2.21
N ILE A 197 16.65 21.00 2.32
CA ILE A 197 15.88 21.83 1.38
C ILE A 197 15.08 22.85 2.18
N ASN A 198 15.16 24.11 1.76
CA ASN A 198 14.49 25.22 2.46
C ASN A 198 14.76 25.25 3.97
N ASP A 199 16.01 24.95 4.35
CA ASP A 199 16.46 24.83 5.74
C ASP A 199 15.71 23.77 6.55
N VAL A 200 15.26 22.70 5.90
CA VAL A 200 14.77 21.46 6.52
C VAL A 200 15.75 20.34 6.20
N SER A 201 16.35 19.74 7.23
CA SER A 201 17.25 18.59 7.06
C SER A 201 16.49 17.38 6.52
N ILE A 202 16.99 16.78 5.43
CA ILE A 202 16.44 15.57 4.81
C ILE A 202 17.25 14.35 5.23
N ALA A 203 18.57 14.48 5.21
CA ALA A 203 19.50 13.41 5.51
C ALA A 203 20.85 13.97 5.98
N THR A 204 21.56 13.19 6.78
CA THR A 204 22.89 13.51 7.31
C THR A 204 23.79 12.31 7.12
N ASP A 205 25.00 12.54 6.61
CA ASP A 205 26.02 11.53 6.36
C ASP A 205 25.51 10.31 5.57
N THR A 206 24.65 10.54 4.58
CA THR A 206 24.01 9.48 3.79
C THR A 206 24.78 9.19 2.50
N ASP A 207 24.80 7.92 2.10
CA ASP A 207 25.25 7.42 0.79
C ASP A 207 24.07 7.16 -0.17
N SER A 208 22.83 7.45 0.27
CA SER A 208 21.63 7.24 -0.54
C SER A 208 21.65 8.12 -1.79
N ASP A 209 21.11 7.56 -2.86
CA ASP A 209 21.20 8.06 -4.23
C ASP A 209 19.90 8.72 -4.70
N THR A 210 18.79 8.56 -3.98
CA THR A 210 17.47 9.11 -4.38
C THR A 210 16.71 9.69 -3.20
N PHE A 211 16.17 10.90 -3.34
CA PHE A 211 15.35 11.57 -2.31
C PHE A 211 14.11 12.23 -2.91
N ASN A 212 12.93 11.93 -2.35
CA ASN A 212 11.69 12.63 -2.69
C ASN A 212 11.67 14.01 -1.97
N LEU A 213 11.51 15.07 -2.76
CA LEU A 213 11.63 16.45 -2.27
C LEU A 213 10.29 17.07 -1.87
N ASN A 214 9.16 16.57 -2.39
CA ASN A 214 7.84 17.21 -2.23
C ASN A 214 7.46 17.45 -0.77
N ASN A 215 7.82 16.52 0.12
CA ASN A 215 7.53 16.61 1.55
C ASN A 215 8.20 17.78 2.28
N TYR A 216 9.22 18.38 1.67
CA TYR A 216 10.05 19.42 2.29
C TYR A 216 10.02 20.75 1.50
N ILE A 217 9.27 20.80 0.40
CA ILE A 217 9.07 22.01 -0.38
C ILE A 217 8.08 22.93 0.36
N THR A 218 8.53 24.14 0.70
CA THR A 218 7.77 25.10 1.51
C THR A 218 7.22 26.29 0.71
N GLY A 219 7.52 26.35 -0.59
CA GLY A 219 7.08 27.42 -1.48
C GLY A 219 7.37 27.15 -2.96
N PRO A 220 7.06 28.11 -3.85
CA PRO A 220 7.18 27.95 -5.31
C PRO A 220 8.63 27.94 -5.81
N ASN A 221 9.56 28.42 -5.01
CA ASN A 221 10.99 28.32 -5.27
C ASN A 221 11.64 27.64 -4.06
N SER A 222 12.46 26.64 -4.33
CA SER A 222 13.17 25.90 -3.29
C SER A 222 14.67 26.00 -3.47
N SER A 223 15.38 25.85 -2.35
CA SER A 223 16.83 25.85 -2.31
C SER A 223 17.33 24.58 -1.62
N ILE A 224 18.08 23.75 -2.36
CA ILE A 224 18.79 22.60 -1.79
C ILE A 224 20.17 23.07 -1.34
N LYS A 225 20.54 22.75 -0.10
CA LYS A 225 21.91 22.82 0.40
C LYS A 225 22.44 21.41 0.55
N LEU A 226 23.58 21.14 -0.06
CA LEU A 226 24.24 19.85 -0.05
C LEU A 226 25.69 20.02 0.37
N THR A 227 26.12 19.28 1.38
CA THR A 227 27.52 19.18 1.80
C THR A 227 28.02 17.78 1.51
N ALA A 228 28.86 17.64 0.47
CA ALA A 228 29.46 16.38 0.08
C ALA A 228 30.81 16.20 0.80
N LYS A 229 31.03 15.02 1.39
CA LYS A 229 32.24 14.65 2.11
C LYS A 229 32.78 13.33 1.55
N THR A 230 34.09 13.10 1.68
CA THR A 230 34.65 11.78 1.43
C THR A 230 34.15 10.78 2.47
N GLU A 231 33.66 9.64 2.02
CA GLU A 231 33.23 8.53 2.88
C GLU A 231 34.45 7.91 3.58
N ASP A 232 35.37 7.32 2.81
CA ASP A 232 36.64 6.81 3.34
C ASP A 232 37.77 7.83 3.23
N LYS A 233 38.11 8.44 4.38
CA LYS A 233 39.20 9.42 4.51
C LYS A 233 40.61 8.80 4.36
N THR A 234 40.72 7.47 4.41
CA THR A 234 41.99 6.76 4.26
C THR A 234 42.41 6.58 2.81
N ILE A 235 41.48 6.77 1.86
CA ILE A 235 41.78 6.78 0.43
C ILE A 235 42.72 7.96 0.14
N LYS A 236 44.01 7.64 0.02
CA LYS A 236 45.06 8.54 -0.45
C LYS A 236 45.40 8.16 -1.88
N LYS A 237 45.38 9.15 -2.77
CA LYS A 237 45.82 8.95 -4.15
C LYS A 237 47.32 8.66 -4.16
N GLU A 238 47.71 7.41 -4.35
CA GLU A 238 49.11 7.05 -4.55
C GLU A 238 49.55 7.41 -5.99
N PRO A 239 50.82 7.83 -6.19
CA PRO A 239 51.35 8.02 -7.53
C PRO A 239 51.19 6.74 -8.38
N ASN A 240 50.61 6.87 -9.58
CA ASN A 240 50.39 5.79 -10.56
C ASN A 240 49.28 4.76 -10.23
N THR A 241 48.35 5.08 -9.33
CA THR A 241 47.11 4.28 -9.14
C THR A 241 45.93 4.87 -9.93
N TYR A 242 45.09 4.00 -10.52
CA TYR A 242 43.90 4.37 -11.30
C TYR A 242 42.67 4.70 -10.42
N TYR A 243 42.85 5.14 -9.18
CA TYR A 243 41.71 5.55 -8.35
C TYR A 243 41.15 6.88 -8.84
N GLU A 244 39.84 6.88 -9.13
CA GLU A 244 39.12 8.13 -9.36
C GLU A 244 39.08 8.96 -8.07
N ASP A 245 39.12 10.28 -8.18
CA ASP A 245 38.89 11.12 -7.01
C ASP A 245 37.43 10.89 -6.53
N PRO A 246 37.16 10.86 -5.21
CA PRO A 246 35.80 10.86 -4.70
C PRO A 246 34.99 11.94 -5.40
N SER A 247 33.82 11.60 -5.90
CA SER A 247 33.08 12.49 -6.78
C SER A 247 31.60 12.18 -6.79
N PHE A 248 30.83 13.14 -7.28
CA PHE A 248 29.40 13.01 -7.37
C PHE A 248 28.82 13.83 -8.52
N SER A 249 27.67 13.45 -9.02
CA SER A 249 26.81 14.29 -9.85
C SER A 249 25.40 14.27 -9.28
N ILE A 250 24.64 15.34 -9.55
CA ILE A 250 23.28 15.45 -9.07
C ILE A 250 22.33 15.88 -10.17
N GLN A 251 21.10 15.40 -10.08
CA GLN A 251 19.99 15.82 -10.92
C GLN A 251 18.75 16.00 -10.06
N ILE A 252 18.05 17.12 -10.25
CA ILE A 252 16.69 17.31 -9.78
C ILE A 252 15.80 17.04 -10.99
N ILE A 253 14.91 16.06 -10.88
CA ILE A 253 13.96 15.69 -11.93
C ILE A 253 12.53 15.88 -11.45
N ASP A 254 11.63 16.19 -12.36
CA ASP A 254 10.20 15.91 -12.16
C ASP A 254 9.91 14.51 -12.69
N ASN A 255 9.74 13.55 -11.77
CA ASN A 255 9.51 12.16 -12.12
C ASN A 255 8.14 11.92 -12.79
N SER A 256 7.21 12.89 -12.74
CA SER A 256 5.92 12.80 -13.43
C SER A 256 6.04 13.04 -14.93
N THR A 257 6.99 13.87 -15.35
CA THR A 257 7.24 14.24 -16.77
C THR A 257 8.57 13.71 -17.30
N ASN A 258 9.42 13.16 -16.43
CA ASN A 258 10.83 12.84 -16.69
C ASN A 258 11.70 14.04 -17.13
N GLU A 259 11.27 15.26 -16.81
CA GLU A 259 12.03 16.46 -17.14
C GLU A 259 13.12 16.73 -16.12
N VAL A 260 14.32 17.07 -16.61
CA VAL A 260 15.43 17.53 -15.76
C VAL A 260 15.21 19.00 -15.42
N VAL A 261 14.93 19.28 -14.15
CA VAL A 261 14.73 20.64 -13.63
C VAL A 261 16.08 21.33 -13.43
N LYS A 262 17.06 20.60 -12.91
CA LYS A 262 18.41 21.09 -12.66
C LYS A 262 19.40 19.94 -12.67
N SER A 263 20.63 20.18 -13.13
CA SER A 263 21.74 19.23 -12.98
C SER A 263 23.00 19.95 -12.55
N ILE A 264 23.85 19.22 -11.82
CA ILE A 264 25.26 19.55 -11.66
C ILE A 264 26.04 18.30 -12.08
N GLU A 265 26.89 18.49 -13.08
CA GLU A 265 27.76 17.45 -13.61
C GLU A 265 28.81 17.02 -12.57
N LYS A 266 29.59 15.99 -12.92
CA LYS A 266 30.59 15.38 -12.04
C LYS A 266 31.45 16.43 -11.33
N THR A 267 31.33 16.47 -10.00
CA THR A 267 32.07 17.32 -9.06
C THR A 267 32.97 16.44 -8.21
N SER A 268 34.27 16.74 -8.17
CA SER A 268 35.25 15.98 -7.37
C SER A 268 35.47 16.61 -5.99
N ILE A 269 35.58 15.77 -4.97
CA ILE A 269 35.98 16.12 -3.61
C ILE A 269 37.50 15.92 -3.51
N ARG A 270 38.25 17.03 -3.49
CA ARG A 270 39.71 16.99 -3.49
C ARG A 270 40.27 17.12 -2.09
N ASN A 271 41.30 16.34 -1.78
CA ASN A 271 42.04 16.40 -0.51
C ASN A 271 41.15 16.23 0.73
N ASN A 272 40.04 15.50 0.63
CA ASN A 272 39.05 15.32 1.70
C ASN A 272 38.46 16.64 2.22
N ILE A 273 38.46 17.70 1.40
CA ILE A 273 37.83 18.98 1.73
C ILE A 273 36.35 18.91 1.31
N PRO A 274 35.39 19.07 2.24
CA PRO A 274 33.97 19.02 1.90
C PRO A 274 33.57 20.06 0.86
N VAL A 275 32.70 19.65 -0.07
CA VAL A 275 32.14 20.53 -1.11
C VAL A 275 30.74 20.97 -0.67
N ASN A 276 30.52 22.28 -0.59
CA ASN A 276 29.21 22.85 -0.26
C ASN A 276 28.55 23.41 -1.51
N LEU A 277 27.36 22.93 -1.82
CA LEU A 277 26.54 23.37 -2.95
C LEU A 277 25.23 23.98 -2.45
N LYS A 278 24.79 25.02 -3.15
CA LYS A 278 23.46 25.59 -3.00
C LYS A 278 22.81 25.64 -4.38
N ILE A 279 21.60 25.10 -4.49
CA ILE A 279 20.91 24.89 -5.76
C ILE A 279 19.50 25.42 -5.64
N ASP A 280 19.22 26.49 -6.36
CA ASP A 280 17.87 27.08 -6.42
C ASP A 280 17.13 26.54 -7.66
N PHE A 281 15.85 26.19 -7.48
CA PHE A 281 14.99 25.69 -8.55
C PHE A 281 13.51 26.05 -8.32
N ASN A 282 12.73 26.10 -9.41
CA ASN A 282 11.27 26.25 -9.33
C ASN A 282 10.67 24.92 -8.89
N SER A 283 9.88 24.96 -7.82
CA SER A 283 9.29 23.81 -7.14
C SER A 283 7.80 24.05 -6.88
N THR A 284 7.09 24.59 -7.86
CA THR A 284 5.68 24.94 -7.69
C THR A 284 4.84 23.67 -7.51
N LEU A 285 4.17 23.55 -6.36
CA LEU A 285 3.27 22.45 -6.04
C LEU A 285 1.82 22.97 -6.00
N PRO A 286 0.83 22.15 -6.39
CA PRO A 286 -0.58 22.51 -6.27
C PRO A 286 -1.07 22.50 -4.81
N TYR A 287 -0.27 21.94 -3.89
CA TYR A 287 -0.55 21.85 -2.47
C TYR A 287 0.74 22.06 -1.66
N TYR A 288 0.66 22.82 -0.57
CA TYR A 288 1.75 23.01 0.39
C TYR A 288 1.26 22.61 1.79
N PRO A 289 2.05 21.84 2.56
CA PRO A 289 1.69 21.44 3.93
C PRO A 289 1.28 22.60 4.85
N GLU A 290 0.38 22.29 5.78
CA GLU A 290 -0.17 23.24 6.76
C GLU A 290 0.91 23.81 7.68
N ALA A 291 1.94 23.03 8.03
CA ALA A 291 3.04 23.52 8.85
C ALA A 291 3.78 24.70 8.21
N TRP A 292 3.91 24.72 6.88
CA TRP A 292 4.62 25.77 6.16
C TRP A 292 3.78 27.04 6.03
N THR A 293 2.51 26.86 5.68
CA THR A 293 1.57 27.94 5.35
C THR A 293 0.99 28.57 6.63
N ASN A 294 0.61 27.73 7.60
CA ASN A 294 -0.17 28.09 8.78
C ASN A 294 0.50 27.73 10.11
N GLY A 295 1.80 27.43 10.12
CA GLY A 295 2.59 27.27 11.34
C GLY A 295 2.93 28.58 12.06
N THR A 296 3.06 28.51 13.38
CA THR A 296 3.55 29.56 14.27
C THR A 296 5.07 29.47 14.40
N ASP A 297 5.79 30.60 14.41
CA ASP A 297 7.23 30.61 14.69
C ASP A 297 7.49 30.34 16.18
N LEU A 298 8.16 29.22 16.46
CA LEU A 298 8.37 28.67 17.80
C LEU A 298 9.67 29.11 18.46
N ARG A 299 10.54 29.88 17.78
CA ARG A 299 11.88 30.25 18.30
C ARG A 299 11.84 31.04 19.61
N ASN A 300 10.72 31.71 19.88
CA ASN A 300 10.50 32.49 21.10
C ASN A 300 9.57 31.80 22.12
N SER A 301 9.20 30.54 21.90
CA SER A 301 8.28 29.81 22.79
C SER A 301 9.02 29.35 24.05
N LYS A 302 8.55 29.81 25.22
CA LYS A 302 9.21 29.56 26.52
C LYS A 302 8.93 28.15 27.08
N ASP A 303 7.82 27.55 26.70
CA ASP A 303 7.28 26.27 27.19
C ASP A 303 7.47 25.11 26.18
N LEU A 304 8.33 25.29 25.17
CA LEU A 304 8.36 24.39 24.02
C LEU A 304 8.78 22.97 24.38
N LYS A 305 9.79 22.80 25.25
CA LYS A 305 10.22 21.48 25.72
C LYS A 305 9.10 20.75 26.46
N GLU A 306 8.32 21.47 27.27
CA GLU A 306 7.18 20.89 28.00
C GLU A 306 6.08 20.44 27.04
N LYS A 307 5.77 21.25 26.01
CA LYS A 307 4.82 20.89 24.95
C LYS A 307 5.24 19.66 24.17
N VAL A 308 6.53 19.53 23.84
CA VAL A 308 7.08 18.35 23.16
C VAL A 308 6.87 17.10 24.04
N ILE A 309 7.26 17.16 25.31
CA ILE A 309 7.10 16.04 26.25
C ILE A 309 5.61 15.68 26.39
N ALA A 310 4.71 16.67 26.49
CA ALA A 310 3.28 16.45 26.59
C ALA A 310 2.71 15.74 25.35
N LEU A 311 3.14 16.12 24.14
CA LEU A 311 2.72 15.47 22.89
C LEU A 311 3.18 14.01 22.84
N TYR A 312 4.45 13.72 23.12
CA TYR A 312 4.95 12.34 23.12
C TYR A 312 4.38 11.49 24.26
N THR A 313 4.05 12.09 25.41
CA THR A 313 3.32 11.42 26.50
C THR A 313 1.91 11.04 26.06
N LYS A 314 1.20 11.96 25.37
CA LYS A 314 -0.13 11.69 24.79
C LYS A 314 -0.04 10.53 23.78
N LEU A 315 0.96 10.55 22.90
CA LEU A 315 1.21 9.47 21.94
C LEU A 315 1.48 8.14 22.64
N GLY A 316 2.45 8.08 23.56
CA GLY A 316 2.78 6.85 24.28
C GLY A 316 1.59 6.27 25.05
N ASN A 317 0.78 7.13 25.68
CA ASN A 317 -0.43 6.71 26.38
C ASN A 317 -1.50 6.17 25.43
N ALA A 318 -1.72 6.81 24.28
CA ALA A 318 -2.64 6.32 23.25
C ALA A 318 -2.21 4.93 22.75
N ILE A 319 -0.89 4.72 22.58
CA ILE A 319 -0.33 3.44 22.17
C ILE A 319 -0.60 2.35 23.19
N LEU A 320 -0.25 2.56 24.46
CA LEU A 320 -0.47 1.56 25.52
C LEU A 320 -1.95 1.25 25.75
N ALA A 321 -2.82 2.22 25.51
CA ALA A 321 -4.25 2.05 25.67
C ALA A 321 -4.92 1.35 24.47
N ASN A 322 -4.18 1.06 23.38
CA ASN A 322 -4.76 0.67 22.09
C ASN A 322 -5.85 1.65 21.61
N ASP A 323 -5.65 2.95 21.83
CA ASP A 323 -6.63 3.98 21.48
C ASP A 323 -6.50 4.36 20.00
N GLU A 324 -7.20 3.60 19.15
CA GLU A 324 -7.22 3.79 17.70
C GLU A 324 -7.66 5.20 17.29
N GLN A 325 -8.59 5.83 18.01
CA GLN A 325 -9.08 7.17 17.69
C GLN A 325 -8.03 8.23 18.03
N ALA A 326 -7.35 8.10 19.16
CA ALA A 326 -6.26 9.01 19.52
C ALA A 326 -5.08 8.90 18.53
N ILE A 327 -4.75 7.68 18.05
CA ILE A 327 -3.76 7.49 16.99
C ILE A 327 -4.19 8.17 15.69
N ASN A 328 -5.45 7.96 15.28
CA ASN A 328 -6.00 8.67 14.13
C ASN A 328 -5.82 10.19 14.28
N ASP A 329 -6.20 10.77 15.42
CA ASP A 329 -6.16 12.22 15.62
C ASP A 329 -4.73 12.77 15.63
N LEU A 330 -3.77 12.00 16.15
CA LEU A 330 -2.35 12.38 16.20
C LEU A 330 -1.67 12.32 14.82
N PHE A 331 -2.00 11.32 14.00
CA PHE A 331 -1.28 11.04 12.74
C PHE A 331 -2.04 11.39 11.47
N TYR A 332 -3.35 11.64 11.53
CA TYR A 332 -4.17 11.87 10.33
C TYR A 332 -3.61 12.96 9.44
N GLN A 333 -3.27 14.13 10.00
CA GLN A 333 -2.75 15.24 9.21
C GLN A 333 -1.40 14.89 8.54
N LYS A 334 -0.47 14.28 9.29
CA LYS A 334 0.83 13.84 8.77
C LYS A 334 0.63 12.91 7.57
N ASP A 335 -0.16 11.85 7.75
CA ASP A 335 -0.29 10.82 6.72
C ASP A 335 -1.15 11.27 5.54
N PHE A 336 -2.14 12.14 5.78
CA PHE A 336 -2.91 12.80 4.73
C PHE A 336 -2.00 13.65 3.84
N GLU A 337 -1.16 14.50 4.44
CA GLU A 337 -0.30 15.39 3.66
C GLU A 337 0.80 14.65 2.91
N ILE A 338 1.34 13.57 3.47
CA ILE A 338 2.30 12.70 2.76
C ILE A 338 1.64 12.15 1.49
N GLN A 339 0.46 11.52 1.60
CA GLN A 339 -0.24 11.00 0.42
C GLN A 339 -0.67 12.12 -0.55
N GLN A 340 -1.08 13.28 -0.03
CA GLN A 340 -1.46 14.42 -0.86
C GLN A 340 -0.29 14.95 -1.69
N LEU A 341 0.92 14.97 -1.14
CA LEU A 341 2.14 15.44 -1.82
C LEU A 341 2.76 14.41 -2.76
N ASP A 342 2.54 13.12 -2.49
CA ASP A 342 2.93 12.03 -3.38
C ASP A 342 1.89 11.78 -4.48
N PHE A 343 0.75 12.47 -4.42
CA PHE A 343 -0.43 12.28 -5.27
C PHE A 343 -0.89 10.81 -5.27
N ASP A 344 -0.81 10.20 -4.08
CA ASP A 344 -1.12 8.80 -3.89
C ASP A 344 -2.60 8.62 -3.56
N THR A 345 -3.35 8.15 -4.55
CA THR A 345 -4.77 7.80 -4.40
C THR A 345 -4.97 6.29 -4.21
N ASN A 346 -3.91 5.52 -3.96
CA ASN A 346 -4.01 4.09 -3.76
C ASN A 346 -4.51 3.77 -2.34
N PHE A 347 -5.63 3.05 -2.24
CA PHE A 347 -6.19 2.63 -0.97
C PHE A 347 -5.26 1.65 -0.22
N GLU A 348 -4.47 0.84 -0.94
CA GLU A 348 -3.52 -0.10 -0.34
C GLU A 348 -2.50 0.64 0.52
N THR A 349 -1.99 1.79 0.08
CA THR A 349 -1.05 2.59 0.87
C THR A 349 -1.67 3.04 2.19
N ALA A 350 -2.89 3.59 2.15
CA ALA A 350 -3.59 4.04 3.36
C ALA A 350 -3.85 2.87 4.32
N ARG A 351 -4.22 1.72 3.78
CA ARG A 351 -4.47 0.49 4.53
C ARG A 351 -3.19 -0.04 5.20
N THR A 352 -2.10 -0.22 4.45
CA THR A 352 -0.84 -0.72 4.98
C THR A 352 -0.29 0.19 6.08
N LYS A 353 -0.39 1.51 5.91
CA LYS A 353 -0.01 2.46 6.97
C LYS A 353 -0.88 2.31 8.22
N TRP A 354 -2.19 2.15 8.07
CA TRP A 354 -3.08 1.91 9.20
C TRP A 354 -2.76 0.59 9.93
N GLU A 355 -2.56 -0.49 9.18
CA GLU A 355 -2.23 -1.81 9.73
C GLU A 355 -0.85 -1.82 10.43
N ALA A 356 0.09 -0.98 10.00
CA ALA A 356 1.34 -0.75 10.72
C ALA A 356 1.10 -0.12 12.11
N TYR A 357 0.21 0.88 12.21
CA TYR A 357 -0.18 1.42 13.52
C TYR A 357 -0.89 0.39 14.39
N LEU A 358 -1.83 -0.39 13.83
CA LEU A 358 -2.48 -1.47 14.59
C LEU A 358 -1.47 -2.48 15.12
N THR A 359 -0.46 -2.82 14.31
CA THR A 359 0.64 -3.69 14.72
C THR A 359 1.45 -3.09 15.87
N MET A 360 1.78 -1.79 15.80
CA MET A 360 2.46 -1.06 16.87
C MET A 360 1.63 -1.05 18.17
N LEU A 361 0.33 -0.77 18.08
CA LEU A 361 -0.61 -0.78 19.21
C LEU A 361 -0.61 -2.15 19.91
N LEU A 362 -0.87 -3.21 19.15
CA LEU A 362 -1.04 -4.56 19.67
C LEU A 362 0.23 -5.15 20.31
N ASN A 363 1.41 -4.75 19.84
CA ASN A 363 2.66 -5.35 20.27
C ASN A 363 3.37 -4.57 21.38
N THR A 364 3.01 -3.32 21.61
CA THR A 364 3.67 -2.45 22.61
C THR A 364 3.06 -2.66 24.00
N TYR A 365 3.91 -2.96 25.00
CA TYR A 365 3.48 -3.03 26.41
C TYR A 365 4.10 -1.93 27.29
N LYS A 366 5.07 -1.17 26.75
CA LYS A 366 5.75 -0.08 27.46
C LYS A 366 6.25 0.97 26.48
N TYR A 367 6.29 2.23 26.91
CA TYR A 367 7.09 3.26 26.25
C TYR A 367 8.04 3.94 27.24
N THR A 368 9.08 4.57 26.71
CA THR A 368 9.95 5.50 27.45
C THR A 368 10.18 6.75 26.62
N LEU A 369 10.38 7.89 27.30
CA LEU A 369 10.63 9.17 26.66
C LEU A 369 12.02 9.71 27.00
N ALA A 370 12.63 10.41 26.06
CA ALA A 370 13.79 11.25 26.31
C ALA A 370 13.41 12.42 27.22
N LYS A 371 14.27 12.74 28.19
CA LYS A 371 14.09 13.88 29.10
C LYS A 371 15.04 15.03 28.79
N ASP A 372 16.18 14.72 28.17
CA ASP A 372 17.13 15.72 27.72
C ASP A 372 17.29 15.65 26.20
N PHE A 373 17.04 16.77 25.54
CA PHE A 373 17.05 16.88 24.10
C PHE A 373 17.30 18.32 23.65
N ASP A 374 17.87 18.45 22.46
CA ASP A 374 17.95 19.72 21.73
C ASP A 374 16.78 19.87 20.76
N ILE A 375 16.44 21.12 20.45
CA ILE A 375 15.42 21.47 19.48
C ILE A 375 16.11 22.20 18.33
N GLU A 376 15.99 21.64 17.13
CA GLU A 376 16.37 22.31 15.89
C GLU A 376 15.16 23.02 15.31
N PHE A 377 15.35 24.27 14.92
CA PHE A 377 14.32 25.10 14.29
C PHE A 377 14.52 25.13 12.78
N ASN A 378 13.53 24.64 12.06
CA ASN A 378 13.52 24.53 10.61
C ASN A 378 12.45 25.46 10.02
N ALA A 379 12.51 25.71 8.71
CA ALA A 379 11.49 26.49 7.97
C ALA A 379 11.11 27.83 8.61
N GLY A 380 12.12 28.62 9.02
CA GLY A 380 11.90 29.92 9.66
C GLY A 380 11.32 29.84 11.08
N GLY A 381 11.52 28.72 11.77
CA GLY A 381 11.07 28.49 13.15
C GLY A 381 9.67 27.89 13.27
N LYS A 382 8.98 27.64 12.16
CA LYS A 382 7.63 27.05 12.16
C LYS A 382 7.61 25.54 12.39
N LEU A 383 8.74 24.91 12.14
CA LEU A 383 8.93 23.48 12.27
C LEU A 383 10.05 23.24 13.28
N ILE A 384 9.87 22.20 14.09
CA ILE A 384 10.90 21.74 14.98
C ILE A 384 11.17 20.25 14.77
N TYR A 385 12.43 19.88 14.96
CA TYR A 385 12.86 18.50 15.14
C TYR A 385 13.63 18.40 16.45
N THR A 386 13.54 17.25 17.10
CA THR A 386 14.15 17.03 18.41
C THR A 386 15.23 15.97 18.35
N TYR A 387 16.38 16.29 18.93
CA TYR A 387 17.52 15.38 19.02
C TYR A 387 17.69 14.96 20.48
N ALA A 388 17.29 13.73 20.79
CA ALA A 388 17.45 13.16 22.12
C ALA A 388 18.94 13.04 22.47
N LYS A 389 19.28 13.35 23.73
CA LYS A 389 20.64 13.23 24.27
C LYS A 389 20.79 12.05 25.21
N ASP A 390 19.73 11.75 25.96
CA ASP A 390 19.72 10.68 26.97
C ASP A 390 19.13 9.36 26.45
N LYS A 391 18.68 9.34 25.18
CA LYS A 391 18.05 8.23 24.46
C LYS A 391 18.43 8.27 22.98
N SER A 392 18.14 7.19 22.25
CA SER A 392 18.27 7.18 20.79
C SER A 392 17.28 8.16 20.15
N ASP A 393 16.05 8.18 20.67
CA ASP A 393 14.93 8.97 20.13
C ASP A 393 14.02 9.51 21.24
N MET A 394 13.11 10.43 20.90
CA MET A 394 12.18 11.04 21.85
C MET A 394 11.23 10.03 22.45
N ILE A 395 10.77 9.04 21.67
CA ILE A 395 9.96 7.93 22.16
C ILE A 395 10.59 6.61 21.74
N ILE A 396 10.65 5.69 22.69
CA ILE A 396 11.06 4.30 22.48
C ILE A 396 9.91 3.43 22.97
N LEU A 397 9.34 2.64 22.06
CA LEU A 397 8.32 1.64 22.32
C LEU A 397 9.00 0.28 22.55
N THR A 398 8.50 -0.44 23.54
CA THR A 398 8.98 -1.77 23.90
C THR A 398 7.82 -2.75 23.92
N GLY A 399 8.00 -3.85 23.20
CA GLY A 399 7.03 -4.87 22.92
C GLY A 399 7.63 -6.27 22.96
N LYS A 400 6.78 -7.30 22.79
CA LYS A 400 7.27 -8.69 22.72
C LYS A 400 7.79 -8.95 21.30
N ASN A 401 9.11 -9.02 21.13
CA ASN A 401 9.78 -9.08 19.82
C ASN A 401 9.50 -7.86 18.93
N TYR A 402 9.24 -6.72 19.54
CA TYR A 402 9.00 -5.45 18.88
C TYR A 402 9.69 -4.37 19.71
N ASP A 403 10.65 -3.67 19.14
CA ASP A 403 11.23 -2.47 19.73
C ASP A 403 11.31 -1.45 18.60
N ASP A 404 10.81 -0.24 18.84
CA ASP A 404 10.76 0.82 17.84
C ASP A 404 11.08 2.15 18.51
N ALA A 405 11.91 2.96 17.86
CA ALA A 405 12.40 4.21 18.40
C ALA A 405 12.34 5.25 17.30
N PHE A 406 11.65 6.36 17.56
CA PHE A 406 11.40 7.34 16.52
C PHE A 406 11.15 8.75 17.06
N ASN A 407 11.29 9.68 16.12
CA ASN A 407 11.14 11.11 16.27
C ASN A 407 10.33 11.64 15.09
N HIS A 408 9.58 12.71 15.34
CA HIS A 408 8.80 13.40 14.33
C HIS A 408 9.15 14.87 14.25
N PHE A 409 9.00 15.43 13.06
CA PHE A 409 8.86 16.86 12.90
C PHE A 409 7.52 17.32 13.46
N LEU A 410 7.57 18.41 14.20
CA LEU A 410 6.42 18.99 14.90
C LEU A 410 6.20 20.44 14.47
N TYR A 411 4.95 20.89 14.54
CA TYR A 411 4.59 22.28 14.35
C TYR A 411 3.43 22.69 15.28
N GLN A 412 3.27 23.99 15.49
CA GLN A 412 2.09 24.55 16.16
C GLN A 412 1.25 25.32 15.14
N PRO A 413 0.02 24.88 14.82
CA PRO A 413 -0.89 25.66 14.00
C PRO A 413 -1.12 27.07 14.58
N LYS A 414 -1.30 28.06 13.71
CA LYS A 414 -1.69 29.41 14.12
C LYS A 414 -3.02 29.39 14.86
N GLY A 415 -3.09 30.13 15.97
CA GLY A 415 -4.30 30.24 16.79
C GLY A 415 -4.53 29.05 17.72
N THR A 416 -3.64 28.05 17.75
CA THR A 416 -3.68 26.95 18.73
C THR A 416 -2.49 27.05 19.68
N ASN A 417 -2.58 26.35 20.82
CA ASN A 417 -1.47 26.18 21.77
C ASN A 417 -0.92 24.74 21.77
N GLU A 418 -1.39 23.90 20.86
CA GLU A 418 -1.04 22.48 20.79
C GLU A 418 -0.05 22.21 19.66
N LEU A 419 1.02 21.48 19.98
CA LEU A 419 1.91 20.91 18.97
C LEU A 419 1.23 19.72 18.28
N LYS A 420 1.52 19.56 16.99
CA LYS A 420 1.05 18.46 16.16
C LYS A 420 2.22 17.80 15.43
N ILE A 421 2.09 16.50 15.20
CA ILE A 421 3.00 15.72 14.35
C ILE A 421 2.73 16.08 12.89
N ILE A 422 3.78 16.29 12.11
CA ILE A 422 3.63 16.57 10.68
C ILE A 422 4.50 15.71 9.78
N ARG A 423 5.69 15.24 10.20
CA ARG A 423 6.50 14.28 9.42
C ARG A 423 7.21 13.29 10.32
#